data_AF-A0A2V7J0I1-F1
#
_entry.id   AF-A0A2V7J0I1-F1
#
_cell.length_a   1.000
_cell.length_b   1.000
_cell.length_c   1.000
_cell.angle_alpha   90.00
_cell.angle_beta   90.00
_cell.angle_gamma   90.00
#
_symmetry.space_group_name_H-M   'P 1'
#
loop_
_entity.id
_entity.type
_entity.pdbx_description
1 polymer ?
#
loop_
_entity_poly.entity_id
_entity_poly.type
_entity_poly.pdbx_seq_one_letter_code
_entity_poly.pdbx_strand_id
1 'polypeptide(L)'
;SDVNRRRWTELNAAGLLTPAGLAAAPTENSYAPKPNIPELPSYIRTAIKSNRDAWTFFQKLPPRERRNFVVWIHIAKRPKTRERRIRESLALLAAGKKLGLK
;
A
#
# COMPACT_ATOMS: atom_id res chain seq x y z
N SER A 1 -3.62 -0.69 -16.06
CA SER A 1 -2.21 -1.11 -16.15
C SER A 1 -1.84 -1.16 -17.61
N ASP A 2 -0.77 -0.51 -18.03
CA ASP A 2 -0.37 -0.43 -19.44
C ASP A 2 -0.04 -1.81 -20.03
N VAL A 3 0.52 -2.69 -19.20
CA VAL A 3 0.79 -4.09 -19.57
C VAL A 3 -0.49 -4.83 -19.95
N ASN A 4 -1.58 -4.64 -19.18
CA ASN A 4 -2.85 -5.30 -19.47
C ASN A 4 -3.47 -4.78 -20.78
N ARG A 5 -3.39 -3.46 -21.01
CA ARG A 5 -3.88 -2.85 -22.25
C ARG A 5 -3.15 -3.40 -23.46
N ARG A 6 -1.81 -3.39 -23.43
CA ARG A 6 -0.98 -3.94 -24.50
C ARG A 6 -1.30 -5.41 -24.80
N ARG A 7 -1.37 -6.24 -23.76
CA ARG A 7 -1.68 -7.67 -23.92
C ARG A 7 -3.08 -7.90 -24.48
N TRP A 8 -4.06 -7.12 -24.05
CA TRP A 8 -5.41 -7.20 -24.61
C TRP A 8 -5.44 -6.81 -26.09
N THR A 9 -4.73 -5.74 -26.49
CA THR A 9 -4.61 -5.32 -27.90
C THR A 9 -3.96 -6.40 -28.76
N GLU A 10 -2.85 -7.00 -28.30
CA GLU A 10 -2.16 -8.08 -29.01
C GLU A 10 -3.07 -9.32 -29.19
N LEU A 11 -3.78 -9.73 -28.14
CA LEU A 11 -4.72 -10.86 -28.20
C LEU A 11 -5.94 -10.56 -29.08
N ASN A 12 -6.44 -9.33 -29.06
CA ASN A 12 -7.55 -8.90 -29.91
C ASN A 12 -7.16 -8.92 -31.39
N ALA A 13 -5.98 -8.38 -31.73
CA ALA A 13 -5.44 -8.39 -33.09
C ALA A 13 -5.18 -9.81 -33.62
N ALA A 14 -4.78 -10.73 -32.73
CA ALA A 14 -4.58 -12.14 -33.06
C ALA A 14 -5.87 -12.98 -33.11
N GLY A 15 -7.03 -12.40 -32.78
CA GLY A 15 -8.30 -13.14 -32.72
C GLY A 15 -8.37 -14.20 -31.62
N LEU A 16 -7.52 -14.08 -30.59
CA LEU A 16 -7.38 -15.07 -29.51
C LEU A 16 -8.27 -14.78 -28.29
N LEU A 17 -9.03 -13.68 -28.31
CA LEU A 17 -9.95 -13.34 -27.23
C LEU A 17 -11.26 -14.12 -27.34
N THR A 18 -11.73 -14.61 -26.20
CA THR A 18 -13.08 -15.17 -26.06
C THR A 18 -14.12 -14.04 -26.00
N PRO A 19 -15.42 -14.32 -26.18
CA PRO A 19 -16.47 -13.30 -26.07
C PRO A 19 -16.45 -12.52 -24.75
N ALA A 20 -16.13 -13.18 -23.64
CA ALA A 20 -15.97 -12.53 -22.34
C ALA A 20 -14.76 -11.58 -22.31
N GLY A 21 -13.66 -11.93 -22.98
CA GLY A 21 -12.48 -11.08 -23.10
C GLY A 21 -12.73 -9.83 -23.94
N LEU A 22 -13.53 -9.93 -24.99
CA LEU A 22 -13.98 -8.79 -25.80
C LEU A 22 -14.87 -7.84 -25.01
N ALA A 23 -15.80 -8.39 -24.22
CA ALA A 23 -16.67 -7.60 -23.34
C ALA A 23 -15.92 -6.90 -22.20
N ALA A 24 -14.74 -7.42 -21.82
CA ALA A 24 -13.88 -6.87 -20.77
C ALA A 24 -12.75 -5.98 -21.31
N ALA A 25 -13.05 -5.16 -22.33
CA ALA A 25 -12.07 -4.23 -22.89
C ALA A 25 -11.48 -3.32 -21.81
N PRO A 26 -10.16 -3.15 -21.75
CA PRO A 26 -9.53 -2.35 -20.72
C PRO A 26 -9.87 -0.86 -20.92
N THR A 27 -10.18 -0.17 -19.82
CA THR A 27 -10.50 1.26 -19.85
C THR A 27 -9.26 2.12 -20.07
N GLU A 28 -9.45 3.36 -20.53
CA GLU A 28 -8.39 4.37 -20.65
C GLU A 28 -7.91 4.91 -19.31
N ASN A 29 -8.61 4.56 -18.22
CA ASN A 29 -8.25 5.01 -16.88
C ASN A 29 -6.77 4.71 -16.58
N SER A 30 -6.03 5.79 -16.35
CA SER A 30 -4.66 5.72 -15.86
C SER A 30 -4.68 5.84 -14.35
N TYR A 31 -3.96 4.94 -13.67
CA TYR A 31 -3.75 5.08 -12.24
C TYR A 31 -2.69 6.16 -12.03
N ALA A 32 -2.97 7.11 -11.14
CA ALA A 32 -1.98 8.08 -10.71
C ALA A 32 -0.68 7.37 -10.27
N PRO A 33 0.49 7.94 -10.55
CA PRO A 33 1.76 7.35 -10.16
C PRO A 33 1.77 7.05 -8.66
N LYS A 34 2.37 5.92 -8.30
CA LYS A 34 2.51 5.55 -6.89
C LYS A 34 3.38 6.62 -6.22
N PRO A 35 2.98 7.14 -5.05
CA PRO A 35 3.79 8.12 -4.33
C PRO A 35 5.15 7.50 -4.00
N ASN A 36 6.21 8.31 -4.04
CA ASN A 36 7.50 7.90 -3.51
C ASN A 36 7.33 7.67 -2.00
N ILE A 37 7.63 6.46 -1.54
CA ILE A 37 7.47 6.08 -0.14
C ILE A 37 8.86 6.10 0.51
N PRO A 38 9.17 7.12 1.33
CA PRO A 38 10.44 7.16 2.05
C PRO A 38 10.48 6.05 3.10
N GLU A 39 11.68 5.64 3.50
CA GLU A 39 11.86 4.49 4.41
C GLU A 39 11.15 4.68 5.75
N LEU A 40 11.24 5.89 6.34
CA LEU A 40 10.51 6.26 7.54
C LEU A 40 10.30 7.79 7.58
N PRO A 41 9.15 8.31 7.13
CA PRO A 41 8.82 9.73 7.23
C PRO A 41 8.88 10.25 8.68
N SER A 42 9.27 11.52 8.85
CA SER A 42 9.38 12.16 10.17
C SER A 42 8.07 12.11 10.96
N TYR A 43 6.92 12.38 10.34
CA TYR A 43 5.63 12.36 11.03
C TYR A 43 5.24 10.96 11.54
N ILE A 44 5.59 9.89 10.81
CA ILE A 44 5.37 8.51 11.27
C ILE A 44 6.33 8.20 12.42
N ARG A 45 7.60 8.58 12.29
CA ARG A 45 8.59 8.40 13.35
C ARG A 45 8.14 9.06 14.65
N THR A 46 7.74 10.33 14.59
CA THR A 46 7.27 11.08 15.76
C THR A 46 6.04 10.43 16.37
N ALA A 47 5.06 10.04 15.55
CA ALA A 47 3.84 9.39 16.03
C ALA A 47 4.10 8.03 16.68
N ILE A 48 4.99 7.19 16.13
CA ILE A 48 5.30 5.90 16.76
C ILE A 48 6.15 6.11 18.03
N LYS A 49 7.12 7.04 18.01
CA LYS A 49 7.97 7.35 19.16
C LYS A 49 7.20 7.90 20.37
N SER A 50 6.04 8.52 20.17
CA SER A 50 5.22 9.01 21.29
C SER A 50 4.65 7.88 22.15
N ASN A 51 4.68 6.63 21.67
CA ASN A 51 4.35 5.44 22.46
C ASN A 51 5.60 4.54 22.56
N ARG A 52 6.15 4.45 23.77
CA ARG A 52 7.42 3.74 24.02
C ARG A 52 7.34 2.25 23.72
N ASP A 53 6.22 1.60 24.00
CA ASP A 53 6.02 0.16 23.76
C ASP A 53 5.93 -0.12 22.26
N ALA A 54 5.12 0.69 21.55
CA ALA A 54 5.02 0.63 20.10
C ALA A 54 6.38 0.87 19.42
N TRP A 55 7.15 1.87 19.88
CA TRP A 55 8.48 2.16 19.34
C TRP A 55 9.46 1.02 19.58
N THR A 56 9.45 0.41 20.77
CA THR A 56 10.31 -0.71 21.11
C THR A 56 10.03 -1.91 20.23
N PHE A 57 8.76 -2.28 20.06
CA PHE A 57 8.39 -3.39 19.18
C PHE A 57 8.67 -3.07 17.70
N PHE A 58 8.38 -1.84 17.25
CA PHE A 58 8.64 -1.41 15.88
C PHE A 58 10.12 -1.55 15.50
N GLN A 59 11.06 -1.22 16.39
CA GLN A 59 12.49 -1.37 16.14
C GLN A 59 12.94 -2.84 16.05
N LYS A 60 12.25 -3.77 16.74
CA LYS A 60 12.53 -5.21 16.68
C LYS A 60 11.98 -5.86 15.40
N LEU A 61 11.07 -5.19 14.68
CA LEU A 61 10.48 -5.75 13.47
C LEU A 61 11.50 -5.81 12.30
N PRO A 62 11.41 -6.87 11.47
CA PRO A 62 12.18 -6.95 10.23
C PRO A 62 11.92 -5.73 9.33
N PRO A 63 12.89 -5.31 8.49
CA PRO A 63 12.74 -4.16 7.60
C PRO A 63 11.47 -4.20 6.74
N ARG A 64 11.10 -5.39 6.23
CA ARG A 64 9.87 -5.60 5.45
C ARG A 64 8.62 -5.26 6.23
N GLU A 65 8.51 -5.69 7.49
CA GLU A 65 7.35 -5.43 8.33
C GLU A 65 7.27 -3.95 8.73
N ARG A 66 8.41 -3.33 9.07
CA ARG A 66 8.48 -1.87 9.30
C ARG A 66 7.98 -1.10 8.08
N ARG A 67 8.42 -1.51 6.88
CA ARG A 67 7.98 -0.92 5.62
C ARG A 67 6.48 -1.08 5.39
N ASN A 68 5.87 -2.21 5.76
CA ASN A 68 4.42 -2.42 5.62
C ASN A 68 3.63 -1.35 6.39
N PHE A 69 3.99 -1.06 7.63
CA PHE A 69 3.36 0.01 8.42
C PHE A 69 3.55 1.39 7.78
N VAL A 70 4.79 1.71 7.36
CA VAL A 70 5.11 3.00 6.72
C VAL A 70 4.31 3.19 5.44
N VAL A 71 4.33 2.20 4.54
CA VAL A 71 3.56 2.20 3.29
C VAL A 71 2.08 2.39 3.58
N TRP A 72 1.51 1.59 4.49
CA TRP A 72 0.09 1.63 4.78
C TRP A 72 -0.36 2.99 5.32
N ILE A 73 0.40 3.60 6.22
CA ILE A 73 0.09 4.95 6.70
C ILE A 73 0.28 5.98 5.58
N HIS A 74 1.38 5.90 4.83
CA HIS A 74 1.79 6.92 3.88
C HIS A 74 0.91 7.00 2.62
N ILE A 75 0.44 5.86 2.10
CA ILE A 75 -0.45 5.84 0.93
C ILE A 75 -1.85 6.41 1.21
N ALA A 76 -2.19 6.67 2.48
CA ALA A 76 -3.47 7.29 2.83
C ALA A 76 -3.50 8.77 2.40
N LYS A 77 -4.25 9.04 1.32
CA LYS A 77 -4.40 10.39 0.75
C LYS A 77 -5.15 11.35 1.68
N ARG A 78 -6.21 10.87 2.33
CA ARG A 78 -7.06 11.67 3.22
C ARG A 78 -6.43 11.80 4.61
N PRO A 79 -6.29 13.02 5.18
CA PRO A 79 -5.73 13.23 6.52
C PRO A 79 -6.40 12.38 7.61
N LYS A 80 -7.74 12.38 7.65
CA LYS A 80 -8.54 11.56 8.58
C LYS A 80 -8.21 10.07 8.51
N THR A 81 -7.98 9.54 7.31
CA THR A 81 -7.60 8.13 7.11
C THR A 81 -6.18 7.86 7.60
N ARG A 82 -5.26 8.81 7.38
CA ARG A 82 -3.88 8.72 7.84
C ARG A 82 -3.81 8.69 9.36
N GLU A 83 -4.52 9.59 10.04
CA GLU A 83 -4.62 9.63 11.50
C GLU A 83 -5.20 8.34 12.07
N ARG A 84 -6.27 7.80 11.46
CA ARG A 84 -6.84 6.51 11.84
C ARG A 84 -5.80 5.39 11.74
N ARG A 85 -5.07 5.30 10.63
CA ARG A 85 -4.01 4.29 10.43
C ARG A 85 -2.86 4.44 11.40
N ILE A 86 -2.49 5.67 11.77
CA ILE A 86 -1.47 5.92 12.81
C ILE A 86 -1.95 5.33 14.14
N ARG A 87 -3.18 5.63 14.56
CA ARG A 87 -3.75 5.09 15.81
C ARG A 87 -3.83 3.57 15.80
N GLU A 88 -4.29 2.98 14.70
CA GLU A 88 -4.35 1.51 14.55
C GLU A 88 -2.95 0.90 14.58
N SER A 89 -1.97 1.52 13.92
CA SER A 89 -0.57 1.06 13.96
C SER A 89 0.01 1.11 15.37
N LEU A 90 -0.25 2.19 16.11
CA LEU A 90 0.16 2.32 17.51
C LEU A 90 -0.43 1.22 18.39
N ALA A 91 -1.72 0.94 18.25
CA ALA A 91 -2.38 -0.12 19.02
C ALA A 91 -1.81 -1.51 18.70
N LEU A 92 -1.59 -1.82 17.41
CA LEU A 92 -1.01 -3.10 17.00
C LEU A 92 0.44 -3.25 17.49
N LEU A 93 1.26 -2.22 17.33
CA LEU A 93 2.67 -2.25 17.73
C LEU A 93 2.81 -2.35 19.25
N ALA A 94 2.00 -1.62 20.02
CA ALA A 94 1.96 -1.74 21.47
C ALA A 94 1.51 -3.14 21.93
N ALA A 95 0.61 -3.77 21.18
CA ALA A 95 0.19 -5.16 21.41
C ALA A 95 1.18 -6.22 20.87
N GLY A 96 2.33 -5.82 20.31
CA GLY A 96 3.32 -6.75 19.75
C GLY A 96 2.85 -7.47 18.48
N LYS A 97 1.89 -6.90 17.74
CA LYS A 97 1.30 -7.49 16.53
C LYS A 97 1.84 -6.83 15.26
N LYS A 98 1.98 -7.64 14.22
CA LYS A 98 2.29 -7.18 12.85
C LYS A 98 1.02 -6.68 12.18
N LEU A 99 1.17 -5.88 11.11
CA LEU A 99 0.03 -5.32 10.38
C LEU A 99 -0.81 -6.40 9.65
N GLY A 100 -0.19 -7.53 9.28
CA GLY A 100 -0.91 -8.66 8.66
C GLY A 100 -1.40 -8.42 7.24
N LEU A 101 -0.80 -7.47 6.51
CA LEU A 101 -1.06 -7.31 5.07
C LEU A 101 -0.61 -8.58 4.34
N LYS A 102 -1.55 -9.24 3.67
CA LYS A 102 -1.28 -10.32 2.71
C LYS A 102 -0.83 -9.75 1.38
#